data_AF-A0A2S9FP12-F1
#
_entry.id   AF-A0A2S9FP12-F1
#
_cell.length_a   1.000
_cell.length_b   1.000
_cell.length_c   1.000
_cell.angle_alpha   90.00
_cell.angle_beta   90.00
_cell.angle_gamma   90.00
#
_symmetry.space_group_name_H-M   'P 1'
#
loop_
_entity.id
_entity.type
_entity.pdbx_description
1 polymer ?
#
loop_
_entity_poly.entity_id
_entity_poly.type
_entity_poly.pdbx_seq_one_letter_code
_entity_poly.pdbx_strand_id
1 'polypeptide(L)'
;LLDYLEGRWRDTDNSLWEVRGPRRHFVHSKVMAWAGVDRAVHTVDNHGLPGPVQRWRGLRDRIHADVCTNGYDPQRNTFTQYYGSEALDAALLLIPRVGFLPWKDPRVIGTVEAVQ
;
A
#
# COMPACT_ATOMS: atom_id res chain seq x y z
N LEU A 1 15.06 -9.04 2.03
CA LEU A 1 13.68 -8.48 2.00
C LEU A 1 13.53 -7.35 0.99
N LEU A 2 14.30 -6.26 1.10
CA LEU A 2 14.12 -5.08 0.24
C LEU A 2 14.37 -5.38 -1.25
N ASP A 3 15.35 -6.22 -1.59
CA ASP A 3 15.58 -6.64 -2.99
C ASP A 3 14.39 -7.41 -3.56
N TYR A 4 13.71 -8.21 -2.73
CA TYR A 4 12.50 -8.91 -3.13
C TYR A 4 11.36 -7.92 -3.38
N LEU A 5 11.14 -6.97 -2.47
CA LEU A 5 10.12 -5.94 -2.66
C LEU A 5 10.39 -5.12 -3.91
N GLU A 6 11.63 -4.65 -4.12
CA GLU A 6 12.02 -3.89 -5.30
C GLU A 6 11.77 -4.64 -6.60
N GLY A 7 12.05 -5.95 -6.63
CA GLY A 7 11.87 -6.79 -7.82
C GLY A 7 10.44 -7.28 -8.05
N ARG A 8 9.60 -7.39 -7.01
CA ARG A 8 8.32 -8.12 -7.09
C ARG A 8 7.10 -7.39 -6.57
N TRP A 9 7.23 -6.16 -6.06
CA TRP A 9 6.06 -5.44 -5.56
C TRP A 9 4.98 -5.23 -6.63
N ARG A 10 5.28 -5.33 -7.92
CA ARG A 10 4.29 -5.25 -9.01
C ARG A 10 3.59 -6.57 -9.31
N ASP A 11 4.07 -7.70 -8.84
CA ASP A 11 3.46 -9.00 -9.14
C ASP A 11 2.03 -9.05 -8.57
N THR A 12 1.15 -9.81 -9.22
CA THR A 12 -0.17 -10.12 -8.66
C THR A 12 -0.03 -11.19 -7.57
N ASP A 13 -0.92 -11.23 -6.59
CA ASP A 13 -0.92 -12.22 -5.50
C ASP A 13 -2.35 -12.63 -5.09
N ASN A 14 -2.51 -13.33 -3.97
CA ASN A 14 -3.79 -13.80 -3.44
C ASN A 14 -4.27 -13.00 -2.21
N SER A 15 -3.71 -11.81 -1.94
CA SER A 15 -4.00 -11.01 -0.73
C SER A 15 -3.65 -11.70 0.60
N LEU A 16 -3.78 -10.95 1.70
CA LEU A 16 -3.74 -11.46 3.08
C LEU A 16 -4.77 -12.56 3.33
N TRP A 17 -5.92 -12.50 2.64
CA TRP A 17 -7.03 -13.42 2.82
C TRP A 17 -6.89 -14.74 2.05
N GLU A 18 -5.80 -14.94 1.32
CA GLU A 18 -5.59 -16.11 0.44
C GLU A 18 -6.79 -16.36 -0.50
N VAL A 19 -7.28 -15.27 -1.11
CA VAL A 19 -8.47 -15.26 -1.95
C VAL A 19 -8.40 -16.35 -3.01
N ARG A 20 -9.44 -17.17 -3.09
CA ARG A 20 -9.57 -18.19 -4.13
C ARG A 20 -9.93 -17.53 -5.44
N GLY A 21 -9.13 -17.75 -6.48
CA GLY A 21 -9.38 -17.20 -7.81
C GLY A 21 -8.11 -16.72 -8.50
N PRO A 22 -8.23 -15.89 -9.55
CA PRO A 22 -7.08 -15.33 -10.23
C PRO A 22 -6.31 -14.39 -9.30
N ARG A 23 -4.98 -14.41 -9.41
CA ARG A 23 -4.11 -13.45 -8.73
C ARG A 23 -4.42 -12.03 -9.20
N ARG A 24 -4.47 -11.07 -8.28
CA ARG A 24 -4.77 -9.65 -8.56
C ARG A 24 -3.74 -8.72 -7.94
N HIS A 25 -3.76 -7.44 -8.32
CA HIS A 25 -3.03 -6.39 -7.62
C HIS A 25 -3.85 -5.91 -6.42
N PHE A 26 -3.81 -6.67 -5.33
CA PHE A 26 -4.51 -6.32 -4.10
C PHE A 26 -3.90 -5.07 -3.46
N VAL A 27 -4.77 -4.11 -3.12
CA VAL A 27 -4.33 -2.81 -2.57
C VAL A 27 -3.59 -3.01 -1.26
N HIS A 28 -4.12 -3.86 -0.38
CA HIS A 28 -3.47 -4.19 0.89
C HIS A 28 -2.03 -4.72 0.68
N SER A 29 -1.82 -5.65 -0.26
CA SER A 29 -0.48 -6.20 -0.53
C SER A 29 0.50 -5.12 -0.98
N LYS A 30 0.06 -4.19 -1.82
CA LYS A 30 0.89 -3.07 -2.31
C LYS A 30 1.18 -2.06 -1.20
N VAL A 31 0.20 -1.76 -0.36
CA VAL A 31 0.38 -0.93 0.86
C VAL A 31 1.38 -1.57 1.82
N MET A 32 1.35 -2.90 2.00
CA MET A 32 2.33 -3.58 2.85
C MET A 32 3.73 -3.62 2.23
N ALA A 33 3.84 -3.72 0.89
CA ALA A 33 5.12 -3.55 0.20
C ALA A 33 5.67 -2.13 0.42
N TRP A 34 4.82 -1.09 0.31
CA TRP A 34 5.18 0.29 0.64
C TRP A 34 5.67 0.40 2.08
N ALA A 35 4.94 -0.17 3.04
CA ALA A 35 5.28 -0.10 4.46
C ALA A 35 6.65 -0.71 4.76
N GLY A 36 6.97 -1.84 4.12
CA GLY A 36 8.31 -2.45 4.22
C GLY A 36 9.43 -1.54 3.73
N VAL A 37 9.22 -0.85 2.59
CA VAL A 37 10.19 0.11 2.06
C VAL A 37 10.28 1.36 2.93
N ASP A 38 9.15 1.87 3.42
CA ASP A 38 9.12 3.04 4.30
C ASP A 38 9.87 2.78 5.61
N ARG A 39 9.70 1.61 6.23
CA ARG A 39 10.47 1.24 7.43
C ARG A 39 11.98 1.16 7.15
N ALA A 40 12.40 0.71 5.97
CA ALA A 40 13.82 0.73 5.60
C ALA A 40 14.37 2.16 5.48
N VAL A 41 13.62 3.08 4.86
CA VAL A 41 13.99 4.50 4.80
C VAL A 41 14.09 5.09 6.21
N HIS A 42 13.07 4.87 7.04
CA HIS A 42 13.04 5.36 8.43
C HIS A 42 14.25 4.85 9.25
N THR A 43 14.66 3.62 9.00
CA THR A 43 15.79 2.99 9.70
C THR A 43 17.12 3.65 9.35
N VAL A 44 17.33 4.01 8.07
CA VAL A 44 18.53 4.76 7.67
C VAL A 44 18.51 6.17 8.25
N ASP A 45 17.38 6.86 8.13
CA ASP A 45 17.25 8.26 8.55
C ASP A 45 17.39 8.47 10.06
N ASN A 46 16.77 7.60 10.86
CA ASN A 46 16.62 7.83 12.30
C ASN A 46 17.56 6.96 13.16
N HIS A 47 18.15 5.91 12.60
CA HIS A 47 19.05 5.02 13.32
C HIS A 47 20.44 4.93 12.70
N GLY A 48 20.70 5.63 11.59
CA GLY A 48 22.03 5.70 10.97
C GLY A 48 22.52 4.36 10.40
N LEU A 49 21.62 3.41 10.16
CA LEU A 49 22.00 2.13 9.56
C LEU A 49 22.34 2.32 8.07
N PRO A 50 23.29 1.54 7.52
CA PRO A 50 23.67 1.66 6.12
C PRO A 50 22.56 1.16 5.18
N GLY A 51 22.42 1.80 4.03
CA GLY A 51 21.52 1.36 2.97
C GLY A 51 21.39 2.38 1.82
N PRO A 52 20.97 1.94 0.62
CA PRO A 52 20.75 2.83 -0.53
C PRO A 52 19.47 3.67 -0.37
N VAL A 53 19.44 4.55 0.63
CA VAL A 53 18.22 5.27 1.06
C VAL A 53 17.56 6.07 -0.05
N GLN A 54 18.33 6.69 -0.96
CA GLN A 54 17.76 7.43 -2.08
C GLN A 54 17.00 6.52 -3.06
N ARG A 55 17.51 5.30 -3.28
CA ARG A 55 16.82 4.29 -4.10
C ARG A 55 15.53 3.83 -3.43
N TRP A 56 15.57 3.61 -2.12
CA TRP A 56 14.40 3.20 -1.35
C TRP A 56 13.34 4.30 -1.25
N ARG A 57 13.71 5.57 -1.12
CA ARG A 57 12.78 6.71 -1.22
C ARG A 57 12.07 6.72 -2.57
N GLY A 58 12.84 6.64 -3.67
CA GLY A 58 12.26 6.57 -5.01
C GLY A 58 11.37 5.35 -5.23
N LEU A 59 11.67 4.20 -4.62
CA LEU A 59 10.78 3.04 -4.65
C LEU A 59 9.51 3.28 -3.83
N ARG A 60 9.62 3.79 -2.61
CA ARG A 60 8.50 4.11 -1.72
C ARG A 60 7.52 5.06 -2.41
N ASP A 61 8.03 6.15 -2.98
CA ASP A 61 7.21 7.17 -3.61
C ASP A 61 6.50 6.62 -4.87
N ARG A 62 7.17 5.74 -5.63
CA ARG A 62 6.55 5.03 -6.76
C ARG A 62 5.42 4.11 -6.34
N ILE A 63 5.60 3.30 -5.29
CA ILE A 63 4.55 2.39 -4.80
C ILE A 63 3.36 3.23 -4.28
N HIS A 64 3.62 4.32 -3.56
CA HIS A 64 2.58 5.21 -3.05
C HIS A 64 1.74 5.80 -4.19
N ALA A 65 2.40 6.37 -5.21
CA ALA A 65 1.72 6.94 -6.37
C ALA A 65 0.90 5.89 -7.13
N ASP A 66 1.46 4.69 -7.33
CA ASP A 66 0.78 3.58 -8.00
C ASP A 66 -0.50 3.17 -7.27
N VAL A 67 -0.43 2.97 -5.95
CA VAL A 67 -1.60 2.61 -5.12
C VAL A 67 -2.65 3.72 -5.12
N CYS A 68 -2.24 4.98 -4.98
CA CYS A 68 -3.18 6.10 -5.01
C CYS A 68 -3.86 6.29 -6.36
N THR A 69 -3.20 5.90 -7.45
CA THR A 69 -3.75 6.03 -8.81
C THR A 69 -4.67 4.87 -9.15
N ASN A 70 -4.26 3.64 -8.82
CA ASN A 70 -4.90 2.43 -9.33
C ASN A 70 -5.79 1.72 -8.30
N GLY A 71 -5.58 1.98 -7.00
CA GLY A 71 -6.29 1.34 -5.90
C GLY A 71 -7.37 2.19 -5.24
N TYR A 72 -7.51 3.46 -5.67
CA TYR A 72 -8.46 4.41 -5.11
C TYR A 72 -9.58 4.72 -6.11
N ASP A 73 -10.81 4.68 -5.64
CA ASP A 73 -11.99 5.10 -6.40
C ASP A 73 -12.42 6.51 -5.98
N PRO A 74 -12.18 7.54 -6.82
CA PRO A 74 -12.53 8.91 -6.48
C PRO A 74 -14.04 9.19 -6.55
N GLN A 75 -14.82 8.38 -7.27
CA GLN A 75 -16.28 8.57 -7.36
C GLN A 75 -16.96 8.10 -6.08
N ARG A 76 -16.47 6.99 -5.50
CA ARG A 76 -16.99 6.40 -4.27
C ARG A 76 -16.20 6.79 -3.02
N ASN A 77 -15.17 7.62 -3.17
CA ASN A 77 -14.31 8.13 -2.09
C ASN A 77 -13.70 7.01 -1.22
N THR A 78 -13.26 5.90 -1.82
CA THR A 78 -12.74 4.74 -1.05
C THR A 78 -11.62 4.03 -1.78
N PHE A 79 -10.67 3.45 -1.04
CA PHE A 79 -9.81 2.42 -1.60
C PHE A 79 -10.61 1.13 -1.84
N THR A 80 -10.21 0.37 -2.86
CA THR A 80 -10.88 -0.87 -3.28
C THR A 80 -9.99 -2.09 -3.03
N GLN A 81 -10.57 -3.28 -3.02
CA GLN A 81 -9.87 -4.51 -2.64
C GLN A 81 -8.64 -4.80 -3.52
N TYR A 82 -8.78 -4.60 -4.84
CA TYR A 82 -7.71 -4.76 -5.82
C TYR A 82 -7.93 -3.79 -6.99
N TYR A 83 -6.88 -3.52 -7.75
CA TYR A 83 -6.94 -2.54 -8.85
C TYR A 83 -8.04 -2.86 -9.86
N GLY A 84 -8.84 -1.84 -10.18
CA GLY A 84 -10.00 -1.94 -11.09
C GLY A 84 -11.24 -2.64 -10.50
N SER A 85 -11.21 -3.01 -9.22
CA SER A 85 -12.39 -3.57 -8.52
C SER A 85 -13.27 -2.46 -7.96
N GLU A 86 -14.56 -2.77 -7.81
CA GLU A 86 -15.46 -2.00 -6.94
C GLU A 86 -15.60 -2.60 -5.53
N ALA A 87 -15.08 -3.80 -5.28
CA ALA A 87 -15.20 -4.45 -3.98
C ALA A 87 -14.44 -3.69 -2.87
N LEU A 88 -15.00 -3.68 -1.66
CA LEU A 88 -14.37 -3.14 -0.46
C LEU A 88 -13.50 -4.20 0.23
N ASP A 89 -12.58 -3.76 1.09
CA ASP A 89 -11.75 -4.65 1.92
C ASP A 89 -11.43 -4.00 3.28
N ALA A 90 -11.85 -4.64 4.37
CA ALA A 90 -11.62 -4.16 5.73
C ALA A 90 -10.12 -4.12 6.10
N ALA A 91 -9.25 -4.87 5.41
CA ALA A 91 -7.81 -4.78 5.62
C ALA A 91 -7.25 -3.38 5.31
N LEU A 92 -7.97 -2.58 4.52
CA LEU A 92 -7.56 -1.22 4.15
C LEU A 92 -7.74 -0.21 5.28
N LEU A 93 -8.45 -0.56 6.36
CA LEU A 93 -8.48 0.25 7.58
C LEU A 93 -7.10 0.33 8.28
N LEU A 94 -6.13 -0.49 7.86
CA LEU A 94 -4.74 -0.42 8.32
C LEU A 94 -3.91 0.65 7.62
N ILE A 95 -4.37 1.25 6.51
CA ILE A 95 -3.67 2.31 5.76
C ILE A 95 -3.07 3.39 6.68
N PRO A 96 -3.85 4.03 7.56
CA PRO A 96 -3.29 5.06 8.42
C PRO A 96 -2.42 4.52 9.55
N ARG A 97 -2.67 3.28 9.99
CA ARG A 97 -1.90 2.63 11.05
C ARG A 97 -0.48 2.30 10.60
N VAL A 98 -0.28 1.90 9.35
CA VAL A 98 1.07 1.64 8.80
C VAL A 98 1.79 2.91 8.33
N GLY A 99 1.06 4.04 8.28
CA GLY A 99 1.57 5.35 7.88
C GLY A 99 1.48 5.61 6.37
N PHE A 100 0.74 4.79 5.62
CA PHE A 100 0.61 4.95 4.17
C PHE A 100 -0.08 6.28 3.82
N LEU A 101 -1.11 6.67 4.58
CA LEU A 101 -1.72 7.99 4.55
C LEU A 101 -2.02 8.48 5.96
N PRO A 102 -2.08 9.80 6.22
CA PRO A 102 -2.49 10.32 7.53
C PRO A 102 -3.92 9.92 7.91
N TRP A 103 -4.19 9.78 9.21
CA TRP A 103 -5.53 9.50 9.74
C TRP A 103 -6.64 10.45 9.27
N LYS A 104 -6.28 11.71 9.01
CA LYS A 104 -7.20 12.77 8.56
C LYS A 104 -7.23 12.95 7.04
N ASP A 105 -6.55 12.09 6.28
CA ASP A 105 -6.63 12.13 4.82
C ASP A 105 -8.09 11.82 4.39
N PRO A 106 -8.72 12.64 3.52
CA PRO A 106 -10.09 12.41 3.08
C PRO A 106 -10.33 11.01 2.52
N ARG A 107 -9.32 10.40 1.88
CA ARG A 107 -9.41 9.05 1.30
C ARG A 107 -9.43 7.98 2.38
N VAL A 108 -8.74 8.21 3.50
CA VAL A 108 -8.79 7.33 4.68
C VAL A 108 -10.17 7.42 5.32
N ILE A 109 -10.67 8.63 5.53
CA ILE A 109 -12.01 8.86 6.12
C ILE A 109 -13.08 8.19 5.27
N GLY A 110 -13.08 8.44 3.95
CA GLY A 110 -14.05 7.82 3.06
C GLY A 110 -13.97 6.29 2.97
N THR A 111 -12.76 5.72 3.10
CA THR A 111 -12.59 4.26 3.20
C THR A 111 -13.18 3.70 4.51
N VAL A 112 -13.06 4.43 5.62
CA VAL A 112 -13.69 4.04 6.90
C VAL A 112 -15.22 4.09 6.75
N GLU A 113 -15.75 5.18 6.21
CA GLU A 113 -17.19 5.37 6.01
C GLU A 113 -17.79 4.31 5.07
N ALA A 114 -17.07 3.93 4.00
CA ALA A 114 -17.54 2.93 3.05
C ALA A 114 -17.62 1.51 3.64
N VAL A 115 -16.76 1.17 4.60
CA VAL A 115 -16.68 -0.19 5.19
C VAL A 115 -17.62 -0.38 6.39
N GLN A 116 -18.13 0.70 6.99
CA GLN A 116 -18.98 0.69 8.19
C GLN A 116 -20.44 0.30 7.95
#